data_AF-A0A2E3MBZ9-F1
#
_entry.id   AF-A0A2E3MBZ9-F1
#
_cell.length_a   1.000
_cell.length_b   1.000
_cell.length_c   1.000
_cell.angle_alpha   90.00
_cell.angle_beta   90.00
_cell.angle_gamma   90.00
#
_symmetry.space_group_name_H-M   'P 1'
#
loop_
_entity.id
_entity.type
_entity.pdbx_description
1 polymer ?
#
loop_
_entity_poly.entity_id
_entity_poly.type
_entity_poly.pdbx_seq_one_letter_code
_entity_poly.pdbx_strand_id
1 'polypeptide(L)'
;MEPTHDPTEDWLSESVKSWMVEYTVEVGGETNRHLSMISANDINDVHHHLLSELRKMYQTSERVDVTVHRIEPVTTNTDALYFEGIYSP
;
A
#
# COMPACT_ATOMS: atom_id res chain seq x y z
N MET A 1 39.61 14.12 -28.13
CA MET A 1 38.37 13.41 -28.52
C MET A 1 37.74 12.99 -27.21
N GLU A 2 36.73 13.73 -26.79
CA GLU A 2 36.02 13.51 -25.53
C GLU A 2 35.19 12.21 -25.63
N PRO A 3 35.09 11.41 -24.56
CA PRO A 3 34.17 10.29 -24.54
C PRO A 3 32.75 10.83 -24.52
N THR A 4 31.97 10.47 -25.54
CA THR A 4 30.55 10.77 -25.65
C THR A 4 29.83 10.15 -24.44
N HIS A 5 29.31 10.99 -23.55
CA HIS A 5 28.47 10.56 -22.43
C HIS A 5 27.10 10.22 -23.01
N ASP A 6 26.77 8.92 -23.06
CA ASP A 6 25.44 8.42 -23.39
C ASP A 6 24.44 8.91 -22.32
N PRO A 7 23.37 9.65 -22.69
CA PRO A 7 22.46 10.23 -21.73
C PRO A 7 21.30 9.27 -21.44
N THR A 8 21.56 8.06 -20.92
CA THR A 8 20.43 7.11 -20.72
C THR A 8 20.52 6.12 -19.56
N GLU A 9 21.57 6.12 -18.75
CA GLU A 9 21.68 5.09 -17.69
C GLU A 9 21.43 5.65 -16.28
N ASP A 10 20.45 5.02 -15.62
CA ASP A 10 20.38 4.80 -14.16
C ASP A 10 19.59 5.76 -13.23
N TRP A 11 18.62 6.55 -13.71
CA TRP A 11 17.68 7.28 -12.83
C TRP A 11 16.28 6.66 -12.74
N LEU A 12 16.08 5.46 -13.28
CA LEU A 12 14.94 4.64 -12.92
C LEU A 12 15.26 4.02 -11.55
N SER A 13 15.16 4.84 -10.50
CA SER A 13 15.03 4.31 -9.14
C SER A 13 13.98 3.20 -9.23
N GLU A 14 14.33 1.98 -8.82
CA GLU A 14 13.36 0.90 -8.71
C GLU A 14 12.19 1.45 -7.88
N SER A 15 11.10 1.80 -8.55
CA SER A 15 10.02 2.51 -7.92
C SER A 15 9.36 1.52 -6.98
N VAL A 16 9.50 1.79 -5.67
CA VAL A 16 8.89 0.95 -4.63
C VAL A 16 7.41 0.84 -4.96
N LYS A 17 6.94 -0.39 -5.17
CA LYS A 17 5.55 -0.65 -5.58
C LYS A 17 4.61 -0.26 -4.44
N SER A 18 3.48 0.34 -4.77
CA SER A 18 2.41 0.60 -3.81
C SER A 18 1.39 -0.52 -3.86
N TRP A 19 0.89 -0.91 -2.69
CA TRP A 19 -0.07 -1.99 -2.50
C TRP A 19 -1.27 -1.50 -1.71
N MET A 20 -2.46 -1.84 -2.17
CA MET A 20 -3.71 -1.63 -1.45
C MET A 20 -4.02 -2.88 -0.63
N VAL A 21 -4.29 -2.68 0.66
CA VAL A 21 -4.61 -3.76 1.58
C VAL A 21 -5.92 -3.46 2.29
N GLU A 22 -6.91 -4.31 2.09
CA GLU A 22 -8.20 -4.25 2.78
C GLU A 22 -8.26 -5.37 3.82
N TYR A 23 -8.56 -5.01 5.07
CA TYR A 23 -8.61 -5.96 6.18
C TYR A 23 -9.59 -5.53 7.26
N THR A 24 -10.01 -6.49 8.06
CA THR A 24 -10.83 -6.30 9.24
C THR A 24 -10.06 -6.74 10.48
N VAL A 25 -10.18 -5.98 11.55
CA VAL A 25 -9.63 -6.28 12.86
C VAL A 25 -10.75 -6.43 13.87
N GLU A 26 -10.78 -7.56 14.57
CA GLU A 26 -11.71 -7.83 15.66
C GLU A 26 -10.96 -7.78 16.99
N VAL A 27 -11.41 -6.90 17.89
CA VAL A 27 -10.79 -6.68 19.20
C VAL A 27 -11.86 -6.28 20.20
N GLY A 28 -11.90 -6.95 21.37
CA GLY A 28 -12.87 -6.63 22.42
C GLY A 28 -14.34 -6.77 22.02
N GLY A 29 -14.64 -7.55 20.97
CA GLY A 29 -15.99 -7.69 20.41
C GLY A 29 -16.38 -6.60 19.40
N GLU A 30 -15.50 -5.66 19.10
CA GLU A 30 -15.68 -4.66 18.06
C GLU A 30 -14.94 -5.02 16.77
N THR A 31 -15.61 -4.83 15.63
CA THR A 31 -15.09 -5.11 14.30
C THR A 31 -14.74 -3.79 13.59
N ASN A 32 -13.47 -3.62 13.24
CA ASN A 32 -12.93 -2.42 12.60
C ASN A 32 -12.46 -2.74 11.18
N ARG A 33 -12.96 -2.02 10.17
CA ARG A 33 -12.56 -2.21 8.77
C ARG A 33 -11.55 -1.16 8.35
N HIS A 34 -10.47 -1.59 7.72
CA HIS A 34 -9.36 -0.76 7.29
C HIS A 34 -9.07 -0.93 5.81
N LEU A 35 -8.62 0.16 5.20
CA LEU A 35 -8.04 0.20 3.88
C LEU A 35 -6.73 0.96 3.98
N SER A 36 -5.62 0.30 3.65
CA SER A 36 -4.27 0.87 3.78
C SER A 36 -3.52 0.82 2.47
N MET A 37 -2.66 1.81 2.24
CA MET A 37 -1.71 1.83 1.13
C MET A 37 -0.30 1.60 1.69
N ILE A 38 0.38 0.56 1.21
CA ILE A 38 1.69 0.12 1.71
C ILE A 38 2.69 0.16 0.56
N SER A 39 3.79 0.87 0.73
CA SER A 39 4.93 0.82 -0.19
C SER A 39 5.82 -0.36 0.17
N ALA A 40 5.99 -1.31 -0.75
CA ALA A 40 6.71 -2.56 -0.54
C ALA A 40 7.15 -3.17 -1.89
N ASN A 41 8.30 -3.84 -1.91
CA ASN A 41 8.84 -4.40 -3.16
C ASN A 41 8.09 -5.68 -3.57
N ASP A 42 7.67 -6.48 -2.59
CA ASP A 42 6.92 -7.71 -2.76
C ASP A 42 5.84 -7.90 -1.69
N ILE A 43 5.07 -8.99 -1.82
CA ILE A 43 3.95 -9.29 -0.91
C ILE A 43 4.40 -9.65 0.52
N ASN A 44 5.62 -10.17 0.69
CA ASN A 44 6.14 -10.50 2.01
C ASN A 44 6.45 -9.22 2.80
N ASP A 45 7.07 -8.24 2.14
CA ASP A 45 7.27 -6.90 2.68
C ASP A 45 5.94 -6.25 3.10
N VAL A 46 4.88 -6.43 2.29
CA VAL A 46 3.52 -5.96 2.64
C VAL A 46 3.04 -6.59 3.94
N HIS A 47 3.18 -7.90 4.12
CA HIS A 47 2.77 -8.59 5.34
C HIS A 47 3.56 -8.11 6.56
N HIS A 48 4.87 -7.91 6.41
CA HIS A 48 5.71 -7.39 7.49
C HIS A 48 5.31 -5.98 7.91
N HIS A 49 5.06 -5.09 6.93
CA HIS A 49 4.59 -3.74 7.19
C HIS A 49 3.21 -3.73 7.85
N LEU A 50 2.26 -4.50 7.32
CA LEU A 50 0.92 -4.62 7.90
C LEU A 50 0.97 -5.09 9.36
N LEU A 51 1.77 -6.12 9.66
CA LEU A 51 1.93 -6.62 11.03
C LEU A 51 2.53 -5.57 11.97
N SER A 52 3.50 -4.79 11.49
CA SER A 52 4.13 -3.72 12.26
C SER A 52 3.11 -2.63 12.60
N GLU A 53 2.29 -2.21 11.65
CA GLU A 53 1.24 -1.21 11.85
C GLU A 53 0.15 -1.72 12.81
N LEU A 54 -0.32 -2.96 12.62
CA LEU A 54 -1.31 -3.58 13.53
C LEU A 54 -0.82 -3.61 14.99
N ARG A 55 0.46 -3.95 15.21
CA ARG A 55 1.07 -3.96 16.55
C ARG A 55 1.17 -2.56 17.17
N LYS A 56 1.36 -1.51 16.36
CA LYS A 56 1.39 -0.12 16.82
C LYS A 56 -0.02 0.39 17.15
N MET A 57 -1.01 0.04 16.32
CA MET A 57 -2.39 0.51 16.46
C MET A 57 -3.11 -0.18 17.62
N TYR A 58 -2.93 -1.49 17.76
CA TYR A 58 -3.65 -2.31 18.74
C TYR A 58 -2.72 -2.75 19.88
N GLN A 59 -2.37 -1.80 20.74
CA GLN A 59 -1.59 -2.05 21.97
C GLN A 59 -2.52 -2.44 23.12
N THR A 60 -3.36 -3.46 22.91
CA THR A 60 -4.29 -3.97 23.93
C THR A 60 -3.80 -5.31 24.50
N SER A 61 -4.24 -5.62 25.72
CA SER A 61 -4.08 -6.94 26.34
C SER A 61 -5.07 -7.98 25.78
N GLU A 62 -6.06 -7.54 25.01
CA GLU A 62 -7.07 -8.40 24.41
C GLU A 62 -6.55 -9.07 23.13
N ARG A 63 -7.12 -10.23 22.81
CA ARG A 63 -6.81 -10.91 21.56
C ARG A 63 -7.28 -10.06 20.38
N VAL A 64 -6.41 -9.93 19.39
CA VAL A 64 -6.66 -9.23 18.13
C VAL A 64 -6.70 -10.27 17.02
N ASP A 65 -7.86 -10.46 16.41
CA ASP A 65 -8.02 -11.33 15.24
C ASP A 65 -8.07 -10.45 13.98
N VAL A 66 -7.28 -10.82 12.97
CA VAL A 66 -7.12 -10.02 11.74
C VAL A 66 -7.48 -10.88 10.54
N THR A 67 -8.42 -10.40 9.73
CA THR A 67 -8.82 -11.02 8.47
C THR A 67 -8.46 -10.10 7.33
N VAL A 68 -7.58 -10.56 6.44
CA VAL A 68 -7.22 -9.82 5.23
C VAL A 68 -8.15 -10.25 4.09
N HIS A 69 -8.84 -9.29 3.49
CA HIS A 69 -9.77 -9.53 2.38
C HIS A 69 -9.07 -9.39 1.04
N ARG A 70 -8.16 -8.42 0.93
CA ARG A 70 -7.56 -8.04 -0.35
C ARG A 70 -6.14 -7.51 -0.17
N ILE A 71 -5.21 -8.00 -0.99
CA ILE A 71 -3.87 -7.44 -1.16
C ILE A 71 -3.61 -7.33 -2.66
N GLU A 72 -3.52 -6.11 -3.16
CA GLU A 72 -3.40 -5.86 -4.60
C GLU A 72 -2.36 -4.78 -4.88
N PRO A 73 -1.45 -4.98 -5.87
CA PRO A 73 -0.56 -3.92 -6.29
C PRO A 73 -1.36 -2.81 -6.97
N VAL A 74 -1.10 -1.57 -6.59
CA VAL A 74 -1.68 -0.39 -7.24
C VAL A 74 -0.88 -0.14 -8.50
N THR A 75 -1.43 -0.51 -9.65
CA THR A 75 -0.93 -0.04 -10.94
C THR A 75 -1.47 1.36 -11.16
N THR A 76 -0.61 2.30 -11.54
CA THR A 76 -0.92 3.72 -11.82
C THR A 76 -1.81 3.91 -13.04
N ASN A 77 -2.96 3.24 -13.07
CA ASN A 77 -4.02 3.44 -14.06
C ASN A 77 -5.27 3.88 -13.31
N THR A 78 -5.15 5.02 -12.64
CA THR A 78 -6.33 5.80 -12.31
C THR A 78 -6.72 6.50 -13.60
N ASP A 79 -7.67 5.93 -14.32
CA ASP A 79 -8.31 6.58 -15.46
C ASP A 79 -8.82 7.94 -14.97
N ALA A 80 -8.07 9.01 -15.23
CA ALA A 80 -8.45 10.38 -14.90
C ALA A 80 -9.84 10.74 -15.47
N LEU A 81 -10.25 9.99 -16.50
CA LEU A 81 -11.56 9.99 -17.14
C LEU A 81 -12.73 9.63 -16.19
N TYR A 82 -12.52 8.87 -15.09
CA TYR A 82 -13.59 8.62 -14.10
C TYR A 82 -13.87 9.80 -13.16
N PHE A 83 -13.00 10.82 -13.15
CA PHE A 83 -13.18 12.02 -12.34
C PHE A 83 -13.63 13.24 -13.18
N GLU A 84 -13.59 13.16 -14.51
CA GLU A 84 -14.17 14.19 -15.38
C GLU A 84 -15.70 14.22 -15.24
N GLY A 85 -16.21 15.29 -14.63
CA GLY A 85 -17.65 15.57 -14.50
C GLY A 85 -18.30 15.26 -13.15
N ILE A 86 -17.57 14.69 -12.18
CA ILE A 86 -18.11 14.45 -10.82
C ILE A 86 -17.77 15.60 -9.85
N TYR A 87 -16.76 16.39 -10.16
CA TYR A 87 -16.47 17.65 -9.46
C TYR A 87 -16.48 18.82 -10.45
N SER A 88 -17.51 19.65 -10.35
CA SER A 88 -17.49 21.03 -10.85
C SER A 88 -17.23 21.94 -9.64
N PRO A 89 -16.31 22.92 -9.73
CA PRO A 89 -15.88 23.76 -8.61
C PRO A 89 -17.02 24.58 -7.99
#